data_AF-A0A388JTV0-F1
#
_entry.id   AF-A0A388JTV0-F1
#
_cell.length_a   1.000
_cell.length_b   1.000
_cell.length_c   1.000
_cell.angle_alpha   90.00
_cell.angle_beta   90.00
_cell.angle_gamma   90.00
#
_symmetry.space_group_name_H-M   'P 1'
#
loop_
_entity.id
_entity.type
_entity.pdbx_description
1 polymer ?
#
loop_
_entity_poly.entity_id
_entity_poly.type
_entity_poly.pdbx_seq_one_letter_code
_entity_poly.pdbx_strand_id
1 'polypeptide(L)'
;MHHWVRDCPNRQFVNRPPATGANAVPTGGALLALPALNPPSSSTAPSNSYAAVTSNPPSVTAPGNFNHGNQGRPNWWTRNQERLDKVYNKYVEDMEKEASQKAEQEKERVKKEEEENKLLWKKEREQLEVEMGPRLDKRFEALGLTRSKKTDGVTPNGGVVDELLRLRKENEELRSKIGAWNGQSNDEKVRLLQNEIQELRRQTSNQQTNEDTILALKTEIGELKQSAYVKTNFEQEIVGLRMKISTLRGQNEAIMGEVNQWKSEALCPGNKRGSIAVGTPEPADRGTPKPRSTDNLREADKWKDEYNNLCNLHRIANLEVDAIKKKRAEAELKRMEVEKQVKELEERMSELTASGVKTRGGGTNLKERLEEVAVRSTRKGQKATPMRFGGVSAVGNRKTTEGNNRAEYIEEQKSS
;
A
#
# COMPACT_ATOMS: atom_id res chain seq x y z
N MET A 1 74.83 22.75 20.02
CA MET A 1 74.65 22.26 21.39
C MET A 1 73.28 22.72 21.86
N HIS A 2 72.60 21.86 22.62
CA HIS A 2 71.27 21.99 23.26
C HIS A 2 70.94 23.44 23.66
N HIS A 3 69.72 23.96 23.61
CA HIS A 3 68.49 23.63 24.35
C HIS A 3 67.37 24.30 23.52
N TRP A 4 66.20 23.72 23.25
CA TRP A 4 64.96 23.89 24.03
C TRP A 4 63.94 22.91 23.44
N VAL A 5 63.63 21.88 24.20
CA VAL A 5 62.60 20.88 23.94
C VAL A 5 61.69 20.88 25.16
N ARG A 6 60.38 20.97 24.90
CA ARG A 6 59.23 20.66 25.78
C ARG A 6 58.94 21.61 26.96
N ASP A 7 57.75 22.20 26.95
CA ASP A 7 56.63 21.73 27.79
C ASP A 7 55.33 22.47 27.42
N CYS A 8 54.40 21.75 26.77
CA CYS A 8 53.00 22.17 26.67
C CYS A 8 52.20 21.44 27.76
N PRO A 9 51.37 22.15 28.56
CA PRO A 9 50.64 21.56 29.66
C PRO A 9 49.52 20.64 29.16
N ASN A 10 49.48 19.46 29.77
CA ASN A 10 48.48 18.40 29.71
C ASN A 10 47.04 18.85 29.41
N ARG A 11 46.48 18.39 28.28
CA ARG A 11 45.04 18.08 28.21
C ARG A 11 44.84 16.69 28.77
N GLN A 12 44.13 16.64 29.89
CA GLN A 12 43.74 15.43 30.59
C GLN A 12 42.96 14.49 29.66
N PHE A 13 43.37 13.23 29.70
CA PHE A 13 42.70 12.09 29.12
C PHE A 13 41.29 11.96 29.71
N VAL A 14 40.26 12.13 28.86
CA VAL A 14 38.93 11.58 29.12
C VAL A 14 38.70 10.43 28.16
N ASN A 15 38.58 9.26 28.76
CA ASN A 15 38.18 7.96 28.23
C ASN A 15 37.45 7.99 26.87
N ARG A 16 38.13 7.51 25.82
CA ARG A 16 37.47 6.88 24.68
C ARG A 16 37.11 5.44 25.06
N PRO A 17 35.86 4.99 24.93
CA PRO A 17 35.55 3.58 25.02
C PRO A 17 36.13 2.83 23.79
N PRO A 18 36.46 1.54 23.93
CA PRO A 18 37.07 0.75 22.87
C PRO A 18 36.09 0.54 21.73
N ALA A 19 36.60 0.61 20.50
CA ALA A 19 35.90 0.19 19.30
C ALA A 19 35.62 -1.31 19.40
N THR A 20 34.37 -1.67 19.68
CA THR A 20 33.88 -3.03 19.57
C THR A 20 33.61 -3.34 18.10
N GLY A 21 34.40 -4.26 17.56
CA GLY A 21 34.12 -4.91 16.28
C GLY A 21 32.83 -5.72 16.39
N ALA A 22 31.85 -5.39 15.55
CA ALA A 22 30.65 -6.17 15.33
C ALA A 22 30.68 -6.72 13.89
N ASN A 23 31.52 -7.72 13.68
CA ASN A 23 31.44 -8.69 12.59
C ASN A 23 31.71 -10.06 13.21
N ALA A 24 30.72 -10.58 13.94
CA ALA A 24 30.68 -11.98 14.35
C ALA A 24 29.22 -12.41 14.30
N VAL A 25 28.90 -13.25 13.33
CA VAL A 25 27.64 -13.99 13.23
C VAL A 25 27.72 -15.16 14.19
N PRO A 26 26.85 -15.27 15.22
CA PRO A 26 26.74 -16.48 16.01
C PRO A 26 25.58 -17.33 15.47
N THR A 27 25.94 -18.40 14.77
CA THR A 27 25.05 -19.53 14.51
C THR A 27 24.87 -20.30 15.82
N GLY A 28 23.66 -20.39 16.36
CA GLY A 28 23.36 -21.41 17.38
C GLY A 28 22.18 -21.11 18.33
N GLY A 29 21.12 -21.92 18.20
CA GLY A 29 20.50 -22.61 19.34
C GLY A 29 19.46 -21.87 20.19
N ALA A 30 18.20 -22.27 20.03
CA ALA A 30 17.00 -21.86 20.77
C ALA A 30 17.08 -22.10 22.29
N LEU A 31 16.40 -21.25 23.08
CA LEU A 31 15.60 -21.66 24.25
C LEU A 31 14.59 -20.55 24.65
N LEU A 32 13.40 -21.02 25.02
CA LEU A 32 12.21 -20.32 25.51
C LEU A 32 12.46 -19.52 26.80
N ALA A 33 11.93 -18.29 26.88
CA ALA A 33 11.38 -17.68 28.12
C ALA A 33 10.72 -16.31 27.84
N LEU A 34 9.38 -16.25 27.96
CA LEU A 34 8.62 -15.07 28.45
C LEU A 34 8.68 -15.09 30.01
N PRO A 35 8.40 -14.03 30.80
CA PRO A 35 7.57 -12.81 30.59
C PRO A 35 8.32 -11.51 31.06
N ALA A 36 7.82 -10.27 31.15
CA ALA A 36 6.52 -9.74 31.59
C ALA A 36 6.27 -8.28 31.14
N LEU A 37 4.99 -7.91 31.13
CA LEU A 37 4.46 -6.57 30.91
C LEU A 37 4.87 -5.60 32.03
N ASN A 38 5.29 -4.40 31.65
CA ASN A 38 5.25 -3.21 32.51
C ASN A 38 4.27 -2.17 31.96
N PRO A 39 3.56 -1.42 32.83
CA PRO A 39 2.51 -0.49 32.45
C PRO A 39 3.03 0.84 31.87
N PRO A 40 2.20 1.59 31.11
CA PRO A 40 2.57 2.88 30.57
C PRO A 40 2.56 3.96 31.67
N SER A 41 3.74 4.47 32.01
CA SER A 41 3.88 5.70 32.79
C SER A 41 3.58 6.91 31.89
N SER A 42 2.39 7.47 32.09
CA SER A 42 2.04 8.83 31.73
C SER A 42 2.91 9.82 32.52
N SER A 43 3.80 10.54 31.83
CA SER A 43 4.41 11.76 32.35
C SER A 43 4.19 12.90 31.37
N THR A 44 3.09 13.62 31.62
CA THR A 44 2.82 14.95 31.12
C THR A 44 3.90 15.89 31.66
N ALA A 45 4.81 16.35 30.80
CA ALA A 45 5.70 17.46 31.12
C ALA A 45 5.03 18.78 30.68
N PRO A 46 4.99 19.81 31.53
CA PRO A 46 4.38 21.08 31.19
C PRO A 46 5.22 21.85 30.18
N SER A 47 4.52 22.47 29.23
CA SER A 47 5.03 23.46 28.30
C SER A 47 5.57 24.66 29.09
N ASN A 48 6.89 24.86 29.10
CA ASN A 48 7.49 26.10 29.57
C ASN A 48 7.35 27.16 28.47
N SER A 49 6.28 27.93 28.58
CA SER A 49 6.11 29.22 27.92
C SER A 49 7.06 30.24 28.55
N TYR A 50 8.23 30.46 27.95
CA TYR A 50 9.07 31.62 28.24
C TYR A 50 8.52 32.81 27.46
N ALA A 51 7.61 33.55 28.09
CA ALA A 51 7.27 34.90 27.65
C ALA A 51 8.47 35.80 27.95
N ALA A 52 9.08 36.38 26.92
CA ALA A 52 10.11 37.40 27.08
C ALA A 52 9.44 38.69 27.61
N VAL A 53 9.54 38.89 28.92
CA VAL A 53 9.23 40.15 29.58
C VAL A 53 10.22 41.20 29.08
N THR A 54 9.74 42.08 28.21
CA THR A 54 10.43 43.30 27.80
C THR A 54 10.25 44.33 28.91
N SER A 55 11.27 44.46 29.76
CA SER A 55 11.39 45.53 30.74
C SER A 55 11.75 46.83 30.05
N ASN A 56 10.75 47.69 29.84
CA ASN A 56 10.96 49.09 29.49
C ASN A 56 11.53 49.83 30.71
N PRO A 57 12.69 50.51 30.63
CA PRO A 57 13.07 51.48 31.63
C PRO A 57 12.21 52.75 31.50
N PRO A 58 11.78 53.37 32.61
CA PRO A 58 11.07 54.64 32.58
C PRO A 58 12.02 55.74 32.10
N SER A 59 11.69 56.31 30.94
CA SER A 59 12.34 57.51 30.43
C SER A 59 11.93 58.70 31.29
N VAL A 60 12.92 59.28 31.96
CA VAL A 60 12.79 60.56 32.65
C VAL A 60 12.59 61.64 31.59
N THR A 61 11.39 62.20 31.56
CA THR A 61 11.03 63.40 30.79
C THR A 61 11.83 64.60 31.30
N ALA A 62 12.85 65.00 30.54
CA ALA A 62 13.41 66.34 30.60
C ALA A 62 12.70 67.22 29.55
N PRO A 63 12.07 68.34 29.94
CA PRO A 63 11.44 69.24 28.99
C PRO A 63 12.48 70.25 28.47
N GLY A 64 12.49 70.46 27.16
CA GLY A 64 13.17 71.61 26.55
C GLY A 64 14.41 71.25 25.75
N ASN A 65 14.21 70.86 24.49
CA ASN A 65 15.01 71.41 23.41
C ASN A 65 14.28 71.22 22.08
N PHE A 66 13.76 72.33 21.55
CA PHE A 66 13.29 72.45 20.18
C PHE A 66 14.50 72.31 19.24
N ASN A 67 14.89 71.08 18.93
CA ASN A 67 15.91 70.81 17.92
C ASN A 67 15.22 70.51 16.58
N HIS A 68 14.86 71.57 15.87
CA HIS A 68 14.54 71.52 14.46
C HIS A 68 15.82 71.22 13.68
N GLY A 69 16.09 69.96 13.33
CA GLY A 69 17.20 69.69 12.40
C GLY A 69 17.80 68.30 12.46
N ASN A 70 17.03 67.28 12.09
CA ASN A 70 17.43 66.23 11.15
C ASN A 70 16.39 65.11 11.29
N GLN A 71 15.29 65.22 10.53
CA GLN A 71 14.62 64.01 10.10
C GLN A 71 15.56 63.32 9.12
N GLY A 72 16.50 62.55 9.68
CA GLY A 72 17.44 61.74 8.93
C GLY A 72 16.63 60.92 7.96
N ARG A 73 16.75 61.24 6.67
CA ARG A 73 16.08 60.51 5.59
C ARG A 73 16.40 59.03 5.81
N PRO A 74 15.40 58.16 5.96
CA PRO A 74 15.63 56.73 6.11
C PRO A 74 16.57 56.29 5.00
N ASN A 75 17.68 55.63 5.36
CA ASN A 75 18.68 55.17 4.41
C ASN A 75 17.97 54.42 3.28
N TRP A 76 18.09 54.96 2.07
CA TRP A 76 17.43 54.44 0.87
C TRP A 76 17.67 52.93 0.71
N TRP A 77 18.88 52.48 1.06
CA TRP A 77 19.28 51.07 1.07
C TRP A 77 18.46 50.20 2.02
N THR A 78 18.23 50.64 3.26
CA THR A 78 17.45 49.87 4.25
C THR A 78 16.02 49.66 3.77
N ARG A 79 15.40 50.71 3.22
CA ARG A 79 14.04 50.62 2.68
C ARG A 79 13.94 49.72 1.45
N ASN A 80 15.00 49.66 0.64
CA ASN A 80 15.04 48.77 -0.52
C ASN A 80 15.29 47.30 -0.11
N GLN A 81 16.17 47.08 0.87
CA GLN A 81 16.42 45.76 1.44
C GLN A 81 15.14 45.20 2.09
N GLU A 82 14.44 45.99 2.90
CA GLU A 82 13.15 45.59 3.47
C GLU A 82 12.11 45.21 2.41
N ARG A 83 12.14 45.84 1.24
CA ARG A 83 11.24 45.47 0.13
C ARG A 83 11.64 44.14 -0.48
N LEU A 84 12.93 43.88 -0.67
CA LEU A 84 13.44 42.59 -1.17
C LEU A 84 13.15 41.46 -0.19
N ASP A 85 13.42 41.68 1.10
CA ASP A 85 13.16 40.70 2.15
C ASP A 85 11.66 40.38 2.23
N LYS A 86 10.78 41.39 2.10
CA LYS A 86 9.33 41.17 2.02
C LYS A 86 8.92 40.32 0.81
N VAL A 87 9.51 40.55 -0.36
CA VAL A 87 9.21 39.76 -1.57
C VAL A 87 9.74 38.33 -1.43
N TYR A 88 10.95 38.16 -0.88
CA TYR A 88 11.55 36.85 -0.67
C TYR A 88 10.79 36.03 0.37
N ASN A 89 10.45 36.62 1.51
CA ASN A 89 9.64 35.95 2.54
C ASN A 89 8.27 35.53 1.98
N LYS A 90 7.62 36.41 1.20
CA LYS A 90 6.37 36.05 0.52
C LYS A 90 6.55 34.86 -0.42
N TYR A 91 7.62 34.83 -1.21
CA TYR A 91 7.91 33.71 -2.12
C TYR A 91 8.13 32.39 -1.36
N VAL A 92 8.86 32.43 -0.24
CA VAL A 92 9.07 31.28 0.64
C VAL A 92 7.75 30.80 1.25
N GLU A 93 6.92 31.72 1.75
CA GLU A 93 5.59 31.40 2.28
C GLU A 93 4.66 30.80 1.21
N ASP A 94 4.67 31.33 0.00
CA ASP A 94 3.86 30.82 -1.11
C ASP A 94 4.33 29.43 -1.54
N MET A 95 5.65 29.19 -1.60
CA MET A 95 6.21 27.85 -1.84
C MET A 95 5.84 26.85 -0.74
N GLU A 96 5.89 27.25 0.53
CA GLU A 96 5.55 26.39 1.66
C GLU A 96 4.05 26.07 1.66
N LYS A 97 3.20 27.05 1.35
CA LYS A 97 1.75 26.83 1.19
C LYS A 97 1.45 25.88 0.05
N GLU A 98 2.10 26.02 -1.11
CA GLU A 98 1.93 25.11 -2.24
C GLU A 98 2.37 23.68 -1.87
N ALA A 99 3.52 23.54 -1.20
CA ALA A 99 4.00 22.24 -0.72
C ALA A 99 3.04 21.61 0.29
N SER A 100 2.47 22.41 1.21
CA SER A 100 1.50 21.96 2.20
C SER A 100 0.19 21.50 1.54
N GLN A 101 -0.33 22.27 0.58
CA GLN A 101 -1.53 21.90 -0.19
C GLN A 101 -1.32 20.61 -0.99
N LYS A 102 -0.15 20.44 -1.62
CA LYS A 102 0.18 19.21 -2.36
C LYS A 102 0.30 18.00 -1.42
N ALA A 103 0.87 18.18 -0.23
CA ALA A 103 0.96 17.13 0.77
C ALA A 103 -0.43 16.74 1.32
N GLU A 104 -1.35 17.70 1.46
CA GLU A 104 -2.73 17.45 1.89
C GLU A 104 -3.54 16.72 0.81
N GLN A 105 -3.44 17.14 -0.46
CA GLN A 105 -4.07 16.44 -1.58
C GLN A 105 -3.59 14.99 -1.72
N GLU A 106 -2.30 14.75 -1.54
CA GLU A 106 -1.76 13.39 -1.59
C GLU A 106 -2.25 12.53 -0.42
N LYS A 107 -2.38 13.11 0.79
CA LYS A 107 -2.98 12.40 1.94
C LYS A 107 -4.44 12.05 1.67
N GLU A 108 -5.20 12.93 1.06
CA GLU A 108 -6.59 12.68 0.69
C GLU A 108 -6.70 11.59 -0.38
N ARG A 109 -5.81 11.61 -1.39
CA ARG A 109 -5.71 10.56 -2.42
C ARG A 109 -5.41 9.19 -1.80
N VAL A 110 -4.43 9.11 -0.91
CA VAL A 110 -4.07 7.86 -0.21
C VAL A 110 -5.24 7.36 0.64
N LYS A 111 -5.90 8.25 1.39
CA LYS A 111 -7.07 7.87 2.20
C LYS A 111 -8.20 7.31 1.34
N LYS A 112 -8.46 7.90 0.17
CA LYS A 112 -9.47 7.42 -0.77
C LYS A 112 -9.10 6.04 -1.34
N GLU A 113 -7.84 5.84 -1.75
CA GLU A 113 -7.35 4.54 -2.21
C GLU A 113 -7.46 3.45 -1.12
N GLU A 114 -7.19 3.78 0.15
CA GLU A 114 -7.38 2.85 1.27
C GLU A 114 -8.86 2.49 1.50
N GLU A 115 -9.79 3.44 1.37
CA GLU A 115 -11.23 3.20 1.48
C GLU A 115 -11.76 2.34 0.32
N GLU A 116 -11.31 2.60 -0.91
CA GLU A 116 -11.64 1.78 -2.08
C GLU A 116 -11.12 0.35 -1.93
N ASN A 117 -9.88 0.17 -1.44
CA ASN A 117 -9.32 -1.15 -1.15
C ASN A 117 -10.12 -1.91 -0.08
N LYS A 118 -10.58 -1.23 0.97
CA LYS A 118 -11.45 -1.84 2.00
C LYS A 118 -12.78 -2.29 1.41
N LEU A 119 -13.38 -1.51 0.51
CA LEU A 119 -14.62 -1.87 -0.16
C LEU A 119 -14.44 -3.06 -1.11
N LEU A 120 -13.34 -3.10 -1.87
CA LEU A 120 -12.99 -4.24 -2.72
C LEU A 120 -12.85 -5.52 -1.90
N TRP A 121 -12.11 -5.47 -0.81
CA TRP A 121 -11.91 -6.62 0.07
C TRP A 121 -13.22 -7.12 0.70
N LYS A 122 -14.10 -6.19 1.08
CA LYS A 122 -15.45 -6.52 1.56
C LYS A 122 -16.29 -7.20 0.48
N LYS A 123 -16.24 -6.70 -0.75
CA LYS A 123 -16.96 -7.26 -1.89
C LYS A 123 -16.44 -8.64 -2.28
N GLU A 124 -15.13 -8.85 -2.27
CA GLU A 124 -14.50 -10.15 -2.53
C GLU A 124 -14.90 -11.18 -1.48
N ARG A 125 -14.92 -10.78 -0.20
CA ARG A 125 -15.42 -11.63 0.89
C ARG A 125 -16.89 -12.01 0.71
N GLU A 126 -17.75 -11.05 0.39
CA GLU A 126 -19.17 -11.29 0.14
C GLU A 126 -19.36 -12.22 -1.08
N GLN A 127 -18.60 -12.02 -2.16
CA GLN A 127 -18.61 -12.93 -3.31
C GLN A 127 -18.19 -14.34 -2.94
N LEU A 128 -17.16 -14.51 -2.12
CA LEU A 128 -16.71 -15.82 -1.66
C LEU A 128 -17.77 -16.50 -0.76
N GLU A 129 -18.44 -15.74 0.10
CA GLU A 129 -19.57 -16.25 0.91
C GLU A 129 -20.74 -16.69 0.02
N VAL A 130 -21.11 -15.89 -0.99
CA VAL A 130 -22.15 -16.22 -1.97
C VAL A 130 -21.77 -17.42 -2.83
N GLU A 131 -20.50 -17.58 -3.22
CA GLU A 131 -20.03 -18.73 -4.01
C GLU A 131 -20.00 -20.02 -3.18
N MET A 132 -19.58 -19.93 -1.91
CA MET A 132 -19.53 -21.09 -1.03
C MET A 132 -20.91 -21.68 -0.74
N GLY A 133 -21.97 -20.86 -0.66
CA GLY A 133 -23.34 -21.33 -0.41
C GLY A 133 -23.79 -22.42 -1.40
N PRO A 134 -23.90 -22.14 -2.70
CA PRO A 134 -24.25 -23.12 -3.73
C PRO A 134 -23.28 -24.29 -3.81
N ARG A 135 -21.98 -24.07 -3.54
CA ARG A 135 -20.98 -25.16 -3.54
C ARG A 135 -21.22 -26.13 -2.39
N LEU A 136 -21.62 -25.63 -1.22
CA LEU A 136 -22.02 -26.45 -0.07
C LEU A 136 -23.37 -27.13 -0.32
N ASP A 137 -24.36 -26.40 -0.84
CA ASP A 137 -25.68 -26.96 -1.17
C ASP A 137 -25.55 -28.10 -2.18
N LYS A 138 -24.73 -27.93 -3.23
CA LYS A 138 -24.43 -28.98 -4.21
C LYS A 138 -23.74 -30.19 -3.58
N ARG A 139 -22.88 -30.00 -2.58
CA ARG A 139 -22.26 -31.10 -1.82
C ARG A 139 -23.29 -31.80 -0.92
N PHE A 140 -24.22 -31.06 -0.30
CA PHE A 140 -25.30 -31.65 0.50
C PHE A 140 -26.30 -32.42 -0.36
N GLU A 141 -26.62 -31.92 -1.55
CA GLU A 141 -27.42 -32.64 -2.55
C GLU A 141 -26.74 -33.94 -2.98
N ALA A 142 -25.43 -33.90 -3.28
CA ALA A 142 -24.67 -35.09 -3.64
C ALA A 142 -24.59 -36.15 -2.52
N LEU A 143 -24.65 -35.72 -1.26
CA LEU A 143 -24.69 -36.61 -0.10
C LEU A 143 -26.11 -37.06 0.29
N GLY A 144 -27.16 -36.61 -0.43
CA GLY A 144 -28.55 -36.94 -0.12
C GLY A 144 -29.07 -36.32 1.19
N LEU A 145 -28.36 -35.32 1.74
CA LEU A 145 -28.71 -34.62 2.99
C LEU A 145 -29.61 -33.41 2.74
N THR A 146 -30.28 -33.32 1.60
CA THR A 146 -31.25 -32.25 1.34
C THR A 146 -32.26 -32.23 2.49
N ARG A 147 -32.22 -31.17 3.31
CA ARG A 147 -33.16 -30.97 4.41
C ARG A 147 -34.55 -31.10 3.81
N SER A 148 -35.21 -32.22 4.09
CA SER A 148 -36.59 -32.46 3.71
C SER A 148 -37.37 -31.25 4.18
N LYS A 149 -37.72 -30.36 3.25
CA LYS A 149 -38.47 -29.14 3.50
C LYS A 149 -39.75 -29.60 4.17
N LYS A 150 -39.82 -29.43 5.50
CA LYS A 150 -41.01 -29.70 6.30
C LYS A 150 -42.11 -28.84 5.69
N THR A 151 -42.92 -29.46 4.86
CA THR A 151 -44.21 -28.91 4.44
C THR A 151 -45.05 -28.94 5.69
N ASP A 152 -45.12 -27.79 6.36
CA ASP A 152 -46.08 -27.51 7.41
C ASP A 152 -47.48 -27.76 6.84
N GLY A 153 -48.18 -28.74 7.42
CA GLY A 153 -49.60 -28.96 7.15
C GLY A 153 -49.97 -30.34 6.64
N VAL A 154 -49.43 -31.43 7.19
CA VAL A 154 -50.09 -32.74 7.12
C VAL A 154 -49.96 -33.45 8.46
N THR A 155 -51.12 -33.66 9.08
CA THR A 155 -51.49 -34.65 10.11
C THR A 155 -50.35 -35.47 10.74
N PRO A 156 -50.20 -35.47 12.09
CA PRO A 156 -49.10 -36.12 12.81
C PRO A 156 -49.04 -37.66 12.71
N ASN A 157 -49.91 -38.30 11.93
CA ASN A 157 -49.93 -39.75 11.71
C ASN A 157 -49.58 -40.18 10.28
N GLY A 158 -49.48 -39.27 9.30
CA GLY A 158 -49.15 -39.62 7.91
C GLY A 158 -47.68 -39.97 7.71
N GLY A 159 -46.78 -39.17 8.29
CA GLY A 159 -45.34 -39.33 8.13
C GLY A 159 -44.80 -40.64 8.73
N VAL A 160 -45.36 -41.11 9.84
CA VAL A 160 -44.93 -42.39 10.46
C VAL A 160 -45.32 -43.57 9.57
N VAL A 161 -46.47 -43.51 8.90
CA VAL A 161 -46.92 -44.57 8.00
C VAL A 161 -46.09 -44.58 6.72
N ASP A 162 -45.78 -43.42 6.15
CA ASP A 162 -44.90 -43.32 4.98
C ASP A 162 -43.46 -43.71 5.29
N GLU A 163 -42.94 -43.33 6.46
CA GLU A 163 -41.63 -43.76 6.97
C GLU A 163 -41.61 -45.29 7.17
N LEU A 164 -42.65 -45.87 7.76
CA LEU A 164 -42.79 -47.32 7.92
C LEU A 164 -42.91 -48.05 6.58
N LEU A 165 -43.63 -47.50 5.61
CA LEU A 165 -43.71 -48.06 4.26
C LEU A 165 -42.37 -47.98 3.55
N ARG A 166 -41.64 -46.87 3.70
CA ARG A 166 -40.27 -46.71 3.18
C ARG A 166 -39.32 -47.72 3.80
N LEU A 167 -39.33 -47.85 5.13
CA LEU A 167 -38.51 -48.79 5.87
C LEU A 167 -38.89 -50.25 5.59
N ARG A 168 -40.16 -50.57 5.32
CA ARG A 168 -40.58 -51.90 4.85
C ARG A 168 -40.01 -52.19 3.47
N LYS A 169 -40.15 -51.24 2.54
CA LYS A 169 -39.63 -51.39 1.19
C LYS A 169 -38.11 -51.53 1.19
N GLU A 170 -37.42 -50.75 2.01
CA GLU A 170 -35.97 -50.86 2.20
C GLU A 170 -35.58 -52.20 2.85
N ASN A 171 -36.31 -52.67 3.86
CA ASN A 171 -36.10 -54.00 4.43
C ASN A 171 -36.31 -55.12 3.42
N GLU A 172 -37.32 -54.99 2.56
CA GLU A 172 -37.64 -55.96 1.52
C GLU A 172 -36.57 -55.94 0.42
N GLU A 173 -36.06 -54.76 0.06
CA GLU A 173 -34.92 -54.60 -0.84
C GLU A 173 -33.63 -55.17 -0.25
N LEU A 174 -33.35 -54.93 1.04
CA LEU A 174 -32.19 -55.51 1.74
C LEU A 174 -32.31 -57.04 1.83
N ARG A 175 -33.49 -57.58 2.17
CA ARG A 175 -33.74 -59.02 2.16
C ARG A 175 -33.59 -59.61 0.76
N SER A 176 -34.07 -58.92 -0.27
CA SER A 176 -33.91 -59.32 -1.67
C SER A 176 -32.43 -59.31 -2.08
N LYS A 177 -31.67 -58.27 -1.71
CA LYS A 177 -30.22 -58.19 -1.92
C LYS A 177 -29.47 -59.31 -1.19
N ILE A 178 -29.80 -59.60 0.07
CA ILE A 178 -29.21 -60.71 0.83
C ILE A 178 -29.53 -62.05 0.15
N GLY A 179 -30.76 -62.23 -0.33
CA GLY A 179 -31.16 -63.42 -1.08
C GLY A 179 -30.40 -63.58 -2.39
N ALA A 180 -30.28 -62.50 -3.17
CA ALA A 180 -29.50 -62.47 -4.40
C ALA A 180 -28.02 -62.75 -4.14
N TRP A 181 -27.46 -62.18 -3.06
CA TRP A 181 -26.08 -62.41 -2.65
C TRP A 181 -25.87 -63.86 -2.22
N ASN A 182 -26.79 -64.44 -1.46
CA ASN A 182 -26.71 -65.86 -1.08
C ASN A 182 -26.81 -66.81 -2.28
N GLY A 183 -27.58 -66.44 -3.30
CA GLY A 183 -27.72 -67.20 -4.56
C GLY A 183 -26.54 -67.06 -5.54
N GLN A 184 -25.61 -66.13 -5.33
CA GLN A 184 -24.41 -66.03 -6.15
C GLN A 184 -23.45 -67.19 -5.88
N SER A 185 -22.87 -67.72 -6.97
CA SER A 185 -21.73 -68.64 -6.90
C SER A 185 -20.60 -68.03 -6.07
N ASN A 186 -19.89 -68.87 -5.31
CA ASN A 186 -18.76 -68.45 -4.50
C ASN A 186 -17.70 -67.70 -5.32
N ASP A 187 -17.50 -68.07 -6.60
CA ASP A 187 -16.54 -67.39 -7.48
C ASP A 187 -16.92 -65.94 -7.78
N GLU A 188 -18.21 -65.65 -7.95
CA GLU A 188 -18.68 -64.29 -8.21
C GLU A 188 -18.57 -63.41 -6.95
N LYS A 189 -18.80 -64.00 -5.76
CA LYS A 189 -18.55 -63.33 -4.48
C LYS A 189 -17.08 -62.97 -4.31
N VAL A 190 -16.18 -63.91 -4.62
CA VAL A 190 -14.73 -63.67 -4.58
C VAL A 190 -14.34 -62.54 -5.53
N ARG A 191 -14.90 -62.51 -6.75
CA ARG A 191 -14.64 -61.44 -7.74
C ARG A 191 -15.13 -60.08 -7.25
N LEU A 192 -16.32 -60.00 -6.66
CA LEU A 192 -16.85 -58.75 -6.10
C LEU A 192 -16.01 -58.24 -4.93
N LEU A 193 -15.64 -59.12 -3.99
CA LEU A 193 -14.76 -58.77 -2.87
C LEU A 193 -13.37 -58.33 -3.34
N GLN A 194 -12.81 -58.98 -4.36
CA GLN A 194 -11.53 -58.55 -4.95
C GLN A 194 -11.63 -57.15 -5.57
N ASN A 195 -12.70 -56.85 -6.30
CA ASN A 195 -12.94 -55.52 -6.86
C ASN A 195 -13.14 -54.46 -5.77
N GLU A 196 -13.88 -54.78 -4.71
CA GLU A 196 -14.09 -53.88 -3.57
C GLU A 196 -12.78 -53.60 -2.82
N ILE A 197 -11.94 -54.61 -2.59
CA ILE A 197 -10.60 -54.44 -2.00
C ILE A 197 -9.74 -53.55 -2.90
N GLN A 198 -9.79 -53.73 -4.21
CA GLN A 198 -9.04 -52.90 -5.16
C GLN A 198 -9.52 -51.43 -5.12
N GLU A 199 -10.84 -51.22 -5.06
CA GLU A 199 -11.44 -49.89 -4.98
C GLU A 199 -11.12 -49.21 -3.64
N LEU A 200 -11.21 -49.92 -2.52
CA LEU A 200 -10.82 -49.40 -1.20
C LEU A 200 -9.35 -49.00 -1.17
N ARG A 201 -8.45 -49.81 -1.75
CA ARG A 201 -7.03 -49.43 -1.89
C ARG A 201 -6.86 -48.16 -2.71
N ARG A 202 -7.59 -48.02 -3.81
CA ARG A 202 -7.59 -46.80 -4.64
C ARG A 202 -8.08 -45.58 -3.85
N GLN A 203 -9.14 -45.75 -3.06
CA GLN A 203 -9.67 -44.69 -2.19
C GLN A 203 -8.67 -44.29 -1.10
N THR A 204 -8.01 -45.25 -0.43
CA THR A 204 -6.96 -44.98 0.55
C THR A 204 -5.79 -44.22 -0.08
N SER A 205 -5.33 -44.61 -1.27
CA SER A 205 -4.27 -43.88 -1.97
C SER A 205 -4.67 -42.45 -2.33
N ASN A 206 -5.91 -42.22 -2.77
CA ASN A 206 -6.43 -40.88 -3.02
C ASN A 206 -6.62 -40.05 -1.74
N GLN A 207 -6.94 -40.70 -0.63
CA GLN A 207 -7.06 -40.04 0.67
C GLN A 207 -5.68 -39.61 1.19
N GLN A 208 -4.65 -40.45 0.99
CA GLN A 208 -3.27 -40.11 1.31
C GLN A 208 -2.80 -38.85 0.57
N THR A 209 -3.07 -38.73 -0.74
CA THR A 209 -2.68 -37.53 -1.50
C THR A 209 -3.41 -36.28 -1.01
N ASN A 210 -4.68 -36.41 -0.60
CA ASN A 210 -5.41 -35.30 0.03
C ASN A 210 -4.77 -34.90 1.38
N GLU A 211 -4.37 -35.85 2.22
CA GLU A 211 -3.68 -35.57 3.47
C GLU A 211 -2.34 -34.85 3.24
N ASP A 212 -1.57 -35.29 2.25
CA ASP A 212 -0.30 -34.65 1.87
C ASP A 212 -0.52 -33.21 1.38
N THR A 213 -1.57 -32.96 0.58
CA THR A 213 -1.91 -31.58 0.15
C THR A 213 -2.31 -30.69 1.33
N ILE A 214 -3.05 -31.24 2.31
CA ILE A 214 -3.42 -30.50 3.53
C ILE A 214 -2.17 -30.17 4.36
N LEU A 215 -1.21 -31.10 4.47
CA LEU A 215 0.06 -30.85 5.15
C LEU A 215 0.90 -29.79 4.44
N ALA A 216 0.97 -29.84 3.10
CA ALA A 216 1.66 -28.83 2.31
C ALA A 216 1.05 -27.42 2.53
N LEU A 217 -0.28 -27.31 2.46
CA LEU A 217 -0.99 -26.04 2.72
C LEU A 217 -0.78 -25.52 4.15
N LYS A 218 -0.76 -26.40 5.16
CA LYS A 218 -0.46 -26.00 6.54
C LYS A 218 0.94 -25.40 6.69
N THR A 219 1.92 -25.99 6.00
CA THR A 219 3.31 -25.48 5.98
C THR A 219 3.37 -24.11 5.31
N GLU A 220 2.76 -23.95 4.14
CA GLU A 220 2.70 -22.68 3.42
C GLU A 220 2.03 -21.57 4.26
N ILE A 221 0.92 -21.86 4.94
CA ILE A 221 0.27 -20.92 5.87
C ILE A 221 1.21 -20.54 7.02
N GLY A 222 2.02 -21.48 7.52
CA GLY A 222 3.03 -21.22 8.55
C GLY A 222 4.11 -20.24 8.07
N GLU A 223 4.64 -20.45 6.86
CA GLU A 223 5.64 -19.58 6.23
C GLU A 223 5.07 -18.19 5.95
N LEU A 224 3.85 -18.09 5.44
CA LEU A 224 3.16 -16.82 5.20
C LEU A 224 2.98 -16.01 6.50
N LYS A 225 2.64 -16.68 7.60
CA LYS A 225 2.55 -16.02 8.93
C LYS A 225 3.89 -15.50 9.41
N GLN A 226 4.97 -16.27 9.26
CA GLN A 226 6.32 -15.83 9.62
C GLN A 226 6.78 -14.65 8.76
N SER A 227 6.53 -14.70 7.45
CA SER A 227 6.84 -13.62 6.52
C SER A 227 6.08 -12.33 6.85
N ALA A 228 4.79 -12.44 7.20
CA ALA A 228 3.99 -11.30 7.65
C ALA A 228 4.56 -10.67 8.94
N TYR A 229 5.00 -11.47 9.91
CA TYR A 229 5.64 -10.97 11.13
C TYR A 229 6.93 -10.20 10.81
N VAL A 230 7.81 -10.76 9.98
CA VAL A 230 9.06 -10.10 9.57
C VAL A 230 8.78 -8.78 8.84
N LYS A 231 7.76 -8.75 7.97
CA LYS A 231 7.33 -7.53 7.28
C LYS A 231 6.93 -6.43 8.27
N THR A 232 6.13 -6.75 9.29
CA THR A 232 5.72 -5.74 10.29
C THR A 232 6.90 -5.18 11.09
N ASN A 233 7.94 -5.99 11.34
CA ASN A 233 9.15 -5.54 12.02
C ASN A 233 9.94 -4.54 11.15
N PHE A 234 10.10 -4.84 9.85
CA PHE A 234 10.75 -3.90 8.92
C PHE A 234 9.96 -2.60 8.75
N GLU A 235 8.63 -2.65 8.73
CA GLU A 235 7.80 -1.44 8.70
C GLU A 235 8.04 -0.55 9.92
N GLN A 236 8.14 -1.14 11.12
CA GLN A 236 8.49 -0.40 12.34
C GLN A 236 9.89 0.22 12.27
N GLU A 237 10.88 -0.52 11.77
CA GLU A 237 12.24 -0.01 11.59
C GLU A 237 12.28 1.16 10.60
N ILE A 238 11.55 1.06 9.48
CA ILE A 238 11.42 2.14 8.49
C ILE A 238 10.80 3.38 9.12
N VAL A 239 9.74 3.23 9.93
CA VAL A 239 9.12 4.35 10.65
C VAL A 239 10.13 4.99 11.61
N GLY A 240 10.88 4.19 12.38
CA GLY A 240 11.94 4.68 13.28
C GLY A 240 13.05 5.44 12.55
N LEU A 241 13.51 4.93 11.41
CA LEU A 241 14.51 5.61 10.57
C LEU A 241 13.99 6.93 10.00
N ARG A 242 12.73 6.97 9.55
CA ARG A 242 12.08 8.21 9.08
C ARG A 242 12.00 9.26 10.18
N MET A 243 11.64 8.87 11.40
CA MET A 243 11.65 9.77 12.56
C MET A 243 13.05 10.33 12.83
N LYS A 244 14.08 9.47 12.83
CA LYS A 244 15.47 9.89 13.04
C LYS A 244 15.96 10.87 11.97
N ILE A 245 15.64 10.63 10.70
CA ILE A 245 15.95 11.54 9.59
C ILE A 245 15.26 12.89 9.79
N SER A 246 14.00 12.90 10.22
CA SER A 246 13.26 14.13 10.50
C SER A 246 13.91 14.94 11.63
N THR A 247 14.32 14.28 12.72
CA THR A 247 15.03 14.93 13.83
C THR A 247 16.37 15.52 13.39
N LEU A 248 17.16 14.77 12.62
CA LEU A 248 18.44 15.25 12.10
C LEU A 248 18.29 16.45 11.17
N ARG A 249 17.22 16.48 10.34
CA ARG A 249 16.91 17.67 9.53
C ARG A 249 16.58 18.88 10.40
N GLY A 250 15.73 18.73 11.41
CA GLY A 250 15.40 19.82 12.32
C GLY A 250 16.62 20.35 13.07
N GLN A 251 17.54 19.46 13.49
CA GLN A 251 18.81 19.87 14.10
C GLN A 251 19.71 20.63 13.12
N ASN A 252 19.85 20.14 11.88
CA ASN A 252 20.63 20.83 10.85
C ASN A 252 20.05 22.21 10.53
N GLU A 253 18.72 22.32 10.45
CA GLU A 253 18.03 23.59 10.23
C GLU A 253 18.27 24.58 11.37
N ALA A 254 18.18 24.12 12.64
CA ALA A 254 18.50 24.94 13.80
C ALA A 254 19.95 25.42 13.79
N ILE A 255 20.92 24.53 13.51
CA ILE A 255 22.34 24.89 13.40
C ILE A 255 22.57 25.90 12.27
N MET A 256 21.93 25.71 11.11
CA MET A 256 22.01 26.68 10.00
C MET A 256 21.40 28.02 10.39
N GLY A 257 20.32 28.03 11.16
CA GLY A 257 19.73 29.22 11.77
C GLY A 257 20.73 29.96 12.66
N GLU A 258 21.40 29.26 13.57
CA GLU A 258 22.44 29.83 14.43
C GLU A 258 23.62 30.37 13.62
N VAL A 259 24.12 29.63 12.62
CA VAL A 259 25.21 30.08 11.75
C VAL A 259 24.82 31.36 11.00
N ASN A 260 23.59 31.43 10.50
CA ASN A 260 23.08 32.64 9.84
C ASN A 260 22.94 33.80 10.84
N GLN A 261 22.52 33.53 12.07
CA GLN A 261 22.48 34.53 13.13
C GLN A 261 23.88 35.07 13.44
N TRP A 262 24.87 34.21 13.71
CA TRP A 262 26.26 34.60 13.92
C TRP A 262 26.84 35.39 12.75
N LYS A 263 26.51 34.99 11.51
CA LYS A 263 26.89 35.71 10.31
C LYS A 263 26.28 37.12 10.27
N SER A 264 25.00 37.26 10.61
CA SER A 264 24.32 38.56 10.65
C SER A 264 24.87 39.47 11.76
N GLU A 265 25.18 38.92 12.94
CA GLU A 265 25.79 39.65 14.06
C GLU A 265 27.23 40.10 13.72
N ALA A 266 28.01 39.25 13.05
CA ALA A 266 29.35 39.60 12.59
C ALA A 266 29.34 40.70 11.52
N LEU A 267 28.30 40.75 10.69
CA LEU A 267 28.12 41.76 9.64
C LEU A 267 27.40 43.03 10.12
N CYS A 268 26.96 43.08 11.39
CA CYS A 268 26.14 44.16 11.89
C CYS A 268 26.94 45.49 11.94
N PRO A 269 26.49 46.58 11.28
CA PRO A 269 27.17 47.88 11.22
C PRO A 269 27.18 48.58 12.58
N GLY A 270 28.03 48.12 13.49
CA GLY A 270 27.99 48.52 14.90
C GLY A 270 28.86 47.62 15.77
N ASN A 271 29.23 46.43 15.28
CA ASN A 271 30.31 45.63 15.83
C ASN A 271 31.68 46.21 15.46
N LYS A 272 31.88 47.49 15.80
CA LYS A 272 33.19 48.16 15.90
C LYS A 272 33.68 48.11 17.34
N ARG A 273 33.54 46.96 18.02
CA ARG A 273 34.53 46.63 19.06
C ARG A 273 35.82 46.58 18.28
N GLY A 274 36.60 47.64 18.41
CA GLY A 274 37.67 47.94 17.48
C GLY A 274 38.48 46.70 17.23
N SER A 275 39.04 46.63 16.04
CA SER A 275 40.42 46.19 15.95
C SER A 275 41.17 46.96 17.05
N ILE A 276 41.20 46.42 18.27
CA ILE A 276 42.29 46.65 19.18
C ILE A 276 43.41 46.05 18.36
N ALA A 277 44.09 46.93 17.63
CA ALA A 277 45.47 46.71 17.28
C ALA A 277 46.13 46.42 18.63
N VAL A 278 46.15 45.15 19.01
CA VAL A 278 47.13 44.62 19.93
C VAL A 278 48.41 45.04 19.24
N GLY A 279 49.03 46.11 19.73
CA GLY A 279 50.24 46.65 19.16
C GLY A 279 51.24 45.52 19.14
N THR A 280 51.36 44.87 17.99
CA THR A 280 52.38 43.86 17.74
C THR A 280 53.67 44.63 17.92
N PRO A 281 54.47 44.35 18.97
CA PRO A 281 55.73 45.02 19.17
C PRO A 281 56.54 44.90 17.89
N GLU A 282 56.98 46.07 17.41
CA GLU A 282 57.72 46.30 16.19
C GLU A 282 58.81 45.22 16.00
N PRO A 283 58.63 44.26 15.07
CA PRO A 283 59.71 43.37 14.72
C PRO A 283 60.64 44.18 13.82
N ALA A 284 61.70 44.71 14.43
CA ALA A 284 62.86 45.14 13.70
C ALA A 284 63.32 44.01 12.76
N ASP A 285 63.55 44.40 11.52
CA ASP A 285 64.21 43.65 10.45
C ASP A 285 63.46 42.51 9.73
N ARG A 286 63.09 42.89 8.49
CA ARG A 286 63.36 42.15 7.25
C ARG A 286 62.67 40.80 7.06
N GLY A 287 61.47 40.87 6.49
CA GLY A 287 60.92 39.79 5.68
C GLY A 287 59.83 40.31 4.77
N THR A 288 60.10 40.35 3.46
CA THR A 288 59.11 40.64 2.41
C THR A 288 57.82 39.85 2.65
N PRO A 289 56.62 40.47 2.56
CA PRO A 289 55.37 39.77 2.77
C PRO A 289 55.18 38.78 1.62
N LYS A 290 55.52 37.51 1.90
CA LYS A 290 55.30 36.40 0.99
C LYS A 290 53.80 36.37 0.66
N PRO A 291 53.41 36.39 -0.63
CA PRO A 291 52.01 36.43 -1.01
C PRO A 291 51.29 35.26 -0.34
N ARG A 292 50.26 35.58 0.46
CA ARG A 292 49.34 34.56 0.97
C ARG A 292 48.70 33.91 -0.25
N SER A 293 49.17 32.71 -0.58
CA SER A 293 48.49 31.82 -1.50
C SER A 293 47.07 31.67 -0.98
N THR A 294 46.11 32.31 -1.66
CA THR A 294 44.70 32.02 -1.46
C THR A 294 44.50 30.54 -1.73
N ASP A 295 43.73 29.92 -0.85
CA ASP A 295 43.48 28.48 -0.73
C ASP A 295 42.65 27.95 -1.92
N ASN A 296 43.14 28.15 -3.14
CA ASN A 296 42.54 27.67 -4.39
C ASN A 296 42.82 26.17 -4.60
N LEU A 297 43.67 25.55 -3.78
CA LEU A 297 43.94 24.11 -3.82
C LEU A 297 42.72 23.27 -3.43
N ARG A 298 41.77 23.81 -2.64
CA ARG A 298 40.50 23.11 -2.34
C ARG A 298 39.53 23.01 -3.50
N GLU A 299 39.63 23.86 -4.52
CA GLU A 299 38.69 23.79 -5.65
C GLU A 299 38.91 22.52 -6.49
N ALA A 300 40.17 22.10 -6.65
CA ALA A 300 40.48 20.86 -7.37
C ALA A 300 39.87 19.61 -6.70
N ASP A 301 39.84 19.59 -5.36
CA ASP A 301 39.21 18.49 -4.60
C ASP A 301 37.68 18.55 -4.67
N LYS A 302 37.08 19.75 -4.68
CA LYS A 302 35.63 19.92 -4.89
C LYS A 302 35.19 19.38 -6.25
N TRP A 303 35.92 19.70 -7.33
CA TRP A 303 35.59 19.19 -8.66
C TRP A 303 35.69 17.66 -8.75
N LYS A 304 36.64 17.03 -8.03
CA LYS A 304 36.71 15.57 -7.93
C LYS A 304 35.51 14.98 -7.21
N ASP A 305 35.08 15.57 -6.11
CA ASP A 305 33.90 15.13 -5.36
C ASP A 305 32.61 15.30 -6.17
N GLU A 306 32.45 16.43 -6.86
CA GLU A 306 31.32 16.68 -7.77
C GLU A 306 31.30 15.70 -8.94
N TYR A 307 32.46 15.41 -9.55
CA TYR A 307 32.58 14.41 -10.61
C TYR A 307 32.20 13.01 -10.12
N ASN A 308 32.71 12.60 -8.95
CA ASN A 308 32.36 11.32 -8.34
C ASN A 308 30.86 11.23 -8.03
N ASN A 309 30.26 12.32 -7.54
CA ASN A 309 28.82 12.39 -7.29
C ASN A 309 28.02 12.23 -8.60
N LEU A 310 28.44 12.91 -9.68
CA LEU A 310 27.80 12.80 -10.99
C LEU A 310 27.90 11.38 -11.56
N CYS A 311 29.07 10.74 -11.45
CA CYS A 311 29.25 9.33 -11.83
C CYS A 311 28.34 8.40 -11.01
N ASN A 312 28.19 8.64 -9.71
CA ASN A 312 27.33 7.82 -8.87
C ASN A 312 25.84 8.02 -9.23
N LEU A 313 25.41 9.24 -9.51
CA LEU A 313 24.05 9.53 -10.00
C LEU A 313 23.77 8.82 -11.33
N HIS A 314 24.71 8.87 -12.26
CA HIS A 314 24.59 8.18 -13.55
C HIS A 314 24.48 6.65 -13.36
N ARG A 315 25.27 6.09 -12.43
CA ARG A 315 25.19 4.66 -12.08
C ARG A 315 23.83 4.30 -11.50
N ILE A 316 23.27 5.11 -10.61
CA ILE A 316 21.94 4.89 -10.01
C ILE A 316 20.85 4.98 -11.08
N ALA A 317 20.90 6.00 -11.95
CA ALA A 317 19.94 6.16 -13.04
C ALA A 317 19.95 4.95 -14.00
N ASN A 318 21.12 4.41 -14.31
CA ASN A 318 21.23 3.20 -15.14
C ASN A 318 20.62 1.97 -14.45
N LEU A 319 20.84 1.79 -13.15
CA LEU A 319 20.20 0.71 -12.38
C LEU A 319 18.68 0.85 -12.37
N GLU A 320 18.15 2.07 -12.28
CA GLU A 320 16.71 2.34 -12.34
C GLU A 320 16.13 2.02 -13.72
N VAL A 321 16.80 2.44 -14.79
CA VAL A 321 16.40 2.10 -16.17
C VAL A 321 16.35 0.58 -16.38
N ASP A 322 17.34 -0.16 -15.89
CA ASP A 322 17.36 -1.62 -16.00
C ASP A 322 16.26 -2.29 -15.15
N ALA A 323 15.96 -1.76 -13.97
CA ALA A 323 14.83 -2.21 -13.16
C ALA A 323 13.48 -1.98 -13.88
N ILE A 324 13.31 -0.84 -14.57
CA ILE A 324 12.11 -0.54 -15.36
C ILE A 324 12.01 -1.49 -16.56
N LYS A 325 13.11 -1.73 -17.29
CA LYS A 325 13.13 -2.71 -18.39
C LYS A 325 12.73 -4.11 -17.91
N LYS A 326 13.26 -4.55 -16.77
CA LYS A 326 12.91 -5.85 -16.18
C LYS A 326 11.42 -5.94 -15.83
N LYS A 327 10.85 -4.90 -15.22
CA LYS A 327 9.40 -4.86 -14.91
C LYS A 327 8.53 -4.89 -16.16
N ARG A 328 8.92 -4.20 -17.24
CA ARG A 328 8.20 -4.25 -18.52
C ARG A 328 8.24 -5.65 -19.13
N ALA A 329 9.39 -6.31 -19.12
CA ALA A 329 9.53 -7.69 -19.62
C ALA A 329 8.66 -8.68 -18.81
N GLU A 330 8.61 -8.55 -17.48
CA GLU A 330 7.77 -9.39 -16.63
C GLU A 330 6.26 -9.16 -16.89
N ALA A 331 5.84 -7.90 -17.05
CA ALA A 331 4.46 -7.56 -17.39
C ALA A 331 4.06 -8.09 -18.77
N GLU A 332 4.97 -8.04 -19.75
CA GLU A 332 4.75 -8.60 -21.08
C GLU A 332 4.64 -10.13 -21.06
N LEU A 333 5.46 -10.82 -20.27
CA LEU A 333 5.37 -12.26 -20.08
C LEU A 333 4.01 -12.64 -19.44
N LYS A 334 3.55 -11.88 -18.44
CA LYS A 334 2.22 -12.07 -17.85
C LYS A 334 1.09 -11.84 -18.86
N ARG A 335 1.22 -10.83 -19.74
CA ARG A 335 0.25 -10.58 -20.82
C ARG A 335 0.17 -11.78 -21.76
N MET A 336 1.32 -12.31 -22.19
CA MET A 336 1.38 -13.48 -23.08
C MET A 336 0.76 -14.74 -22.45
N GLU A 337 0.95 -14.96 -21.14
CA GLU A 337 0.33 -16.10 -20.44
C GLU A 337 -1.19 -15.98 -20.37
N VAL A 338 -1.72 -14.78 -20.07
CA VAL A 338 -3.17 -14.53 -20.08
C VAL A 338 -3.73 -14.70 -21.50
N GLU A 339 -3.05 -14.19 -22.51
CA GLU A 339 -3.45 -14.34 -23.91
C GLU A 339 -3.49 -15.81 -24.35
N LYS A 340 -2.53 -16.62 -23.88
CA LYS A 340 -2.53 -18.08 -24.09
C LYS A 340 -3.74 -18.74 -23.43
N GLN A 341 -4.08 -18.38 -22.19
CA GLN A 341 -5.26 -18.91 -21.49
C GLN A 341 -6.57 -18.51 -22.20
N VAL A 342 -6.66 -17.27 -22.69
CA VAL A 342 -7.82 -16.82 -23.49
C VAL A 342 -7.94 -17.64 -24.77
N LYS A 343 -6.83 -17.88 -25.47
CA LYS A 343 -6.80 -18.70 -26.69
C LYS A 343 -7.20 -20.15 -26.43
N GLU A 344 -6.75 -20.75 -25.32
CA GLU A 344 -7.14 -22.11 -24.92
C GLU A 344 -8.65 -22.19 -24.59
N LEU A 345 -9.20 -21.17 -23.93
CA LEU A 345 -10.63 -21.09 -23.67
C LEU A 345 -11.44 -20.91 -24.96
N GLU A 346 -10.97 -20.08 -25.89
CA GLU A 346 -11.58 -19.88 -27.20
C GLU A 346 -11.57 -21.18 -28.03
N GLU A 347 -10.49 -21.96 -27.97
CA GLU A 347 -10.39 -23.27 -28.60
C GLU A 347 -11.38 -24.27 -27.99
N ARG A 348 -11.48 -24.36 -26.65
CA ARG A 348 -12.49 -25.20 -25.97
C ARG A 348 -13.92 -24.79 -26.32
N MET A 349 -14.21 -23.49 -26.40
CA MET A 349 -15.52 -22.99 -26.80
C MET A 349 -15.82 -23.35 -28.26
N SER A 350 -14.81 -23.26 -29.13
CA SER A 350 -14.92 -23.66 -30.53
C SER A 350 -15.15 -25.16 -30.68
N GLU A 351 -14.47 -26.00 -29.89
CA GLU A 351 -14.65 -27.45 -29.85
C GLU A 351 -16.05 -27.84 -29.35
N LEU A 352 -16.56 -27.20 -28.30
CA LEU A 352 -17.93 -27.41 -27.83
C LEU A 352 -18.97 -27.02 -28.88
N THR A 353 -18.71 -25.94 -29.62
CA THR A 353 -19.62 -25.46 -30.68
C THR A 353 -19.55 -26.34 -31.93
N ALA A 354 -18.36 -26.78 -32.31
CA ALA A 354 -18.12 -27.61 -33.51
C ALA A 354 -18.45 -29.09 -33.30
N SER A 355 -18.23 -29.63 -32.10
CA SER A 355 -18.52 -31.04 -31.81
C SER A 355 -20.00 -31.35 -32.00
N GLY A 356 -20.87 -30.33 -32.01
CA GLY A 356 -22.24 -30.46 -32.50
C GLY A 356 -22.99 -31.59 -31.81
N VAL A 357 -22.51 -32.02 -30.64
CA VAL A 357 -23.17 -32.99 -29.80
C VAL A 357 -24.37 -32.22 -29.32
N LYS A 358 -25.44 -32.29 -30.13
CA LYS A 358 -26.82 -32.24 -29.68
C LYS A 358 -26.90 -33.29 -28.60
N THR A 359 -26.42 -32.93 -27.41
CA THR A 359 -26.90 -33.53 -26.19
C THR A 359 -28.37 -33.31 -26.34
N ARG A 360 -29.06 -34.41 -26.64
CA ARG A 360 -30.50 -34.56 -26.62
C ARG A 360 -30.94 -34.45 -25.17
N GLY A 361 -30.39 -33.46 -24.45
CA GLY A 361 -30.83 -32.98 -23.18
C GLY A 361 -32.19 -32.41 -23.51
N GLY A 362 -33.20 -33.15 -23.07
CA GLY A 362 -34.59 -32.72 -23.05
C GLY A 362 -34.68 -31.45 -22.22
N GLY A 363 -34.32 -30.33 -22.85
CA GLY A 363 -34.78 -29.02 -22.48
C GLY A 363 -36.29 -29.13 -22.51
N THR A 364 -36.87 -29.13 -21.32
CA THR A 364 -38.31 -29.05 -21.13
C THR A 364 -38.82 -27.94 -22.04
N ASN A 365 -39.73 -28.30 -22.93
CA ASN A 365 -40.39 -27.42 -23.90
C ASN A 365 -41.31 -26.42 -23.16
N LEU A 366 -40.74 -25.66 -22.22
CA LEU A 366 -41.45 -24.71 -21.38
C LEU A 366 -41.22 -23.30 -21.91
N LYS A 367 -40.00 -22.95 -22.34
CA LYS A 367 -39.72 -21.66 -22.96
C LYS A 367 -40.47 -21.50 -24.29
N GLU A 368 -40.37 -22.50 -25.17
CA GLU A 368 -41.06 -22.49 -26.46
C GLU A 368 -42.60 -22.56 -26.27
N ARG A 369 -43.13 -23.34 -25.32
CA ARG A 369 -44.57 -23.27 -24.96
C ARG A 369 -44.99 -21.93 -24.36
N LEU A 370 -44.17 -21.27 -23.55
CA LEU A 370 -44.48 -19.94 -22.99
C LEU A 370 -44.46 -18.87 -24.08
N GLU A 371 -43.53 -18.95 -25.02
CA GLU A 371 -43.43 -18.03 -26.15
C GLU A 371 -44.58 -18.24 -27.15
N GLU A 372 -44.98 -19.49 -27.40
CA GLU A 372 -46.16 -19.82 -28.22
C GLU A 372 -47.48 -19.36 -27.57
N VAL A 373 -47.60 -19.44 -26.24
CA VAL A 373 -48.75 -18.91 -25.49
C VAL A 373 -48.77 -17.39 -25.52
N ALA A 374 -47.62 -16.72 -25.40
CA ALA A 374 -47.52 -15.26 -25.50
C ALA A 374 -47.92 -14.77 -26.91
N VAL A 375 -47.48 -15.46 -27.96
CA VAL A 375 -47.84 -15.12 -29.35
C VAL A 375 -49.32 -15.42 -29.67
N ARG A 376 -49.93 -16.44 -29.05
CA ARG A 376 -51.38 -16.70 -29.19
C ARG A 376 -52.25 -15.72 -28.40
N SER A 377 -51.74 -15.14 -27.30
CA SER A 377 -52.50 -14.24 -26.44
C SER A 377 -52.78 -12.86 -27.06
N THR A 378 -52.01 -12.42 -28.07
CA THR A 378 -52.20 -11.11 -28.71
C THR A 378 -53.25 -11.08 -29.83
N ARG A 379 -53.90 -12.21 -30.18
CA ARG A 379 -54.86 -12.27 -31.30
C ARG A 379 -56.35 -12.24 -30.93
N LYS A 380 -56.74 -12.08 -29.66
CA LYS A 380 -58.16 -12.11 -29.28
C LYS A 380 -58.58 -10.89 -28.48
N GLY A 381 -58.96 -9.81 -29.19
CA GLY A 381 -59.76 -8.75 -28.59
C GLY A 381 -59.50 -7.33 -29.05
N GLN A 382 -59.41 -7.04 -30.35
CA GLN A 382 -59.70 -5.68 -30.83
C GLN A 382 -61.17 -5.61 -31.25
N LYS A 383 -62.02 -5.23 -30.29
CA LYS A 383 -63.31 -4.63 -30.61
C LYS A 383 -63.06 -3.25 -31.21
N ALA A 384 -63.69 -3.03 -32.36
CA ALA A 384 -63.69 -1.79 -33.09
C ALA A 384 -64.07 -0.60 -32.20
N THR A 385 -63.22 0.43 -32.21
CA THR A 385 -63.62 1.81 -31.88
C THR A 385 -63.16 2.69 -33.04
N PRO A 386 -64.07 3.39 -33.75
CA PRO A 386 -63.73 4.17 -34.93
C PRO A 386 -63.35 5.62 -34.59
N MET A 387 -62.41 6.15 -35.38
CA MET A 387 -62.08 7.58 -35.58
C MET A 387 -61.54 8.38 -34.39
N ARG A 388 -60.28 8.86 -34.50
CA ARG A 388 -59.95 10.24 -34.89
C ARG A 388 -58.42 10.44 -34.98
N PHE A 389 -57.95 10.98 -36.12
CA PHE A 389 -56.80 11.89 -36.37
C PHE A 389 -55.57 11.78 -35.44
N GLY A 390 -54.32 11.64 -35.87
CA GLY A 390 -53.62 11.87 -37.14
C GLY A 390 -52.13 12.10 -36.81
N GLY A 391 -51.24 12.00 -37.80
CA GLY A 391 -49.82 12.40 -37.66
C GLY A 391 -48.87 11.23 -37.45
N VAL A 392 -48.30 10.62 -38.51
CA VAL A 392 -47.07 11.04 -39.22
C VAL A 392 -45.80 10.49 -38.56
N SER A 393 -45.18 9.54 -39.28
CA SER A 393 -43.73 9.24 -39.33
C SER A 393 -43.06 8.67 -38.07
N ALA A 394 -41.94 7.97 -38.13
CA ALA A 394 -41.25 7.14 -39.10
C ALA A 394 -40.07 6.57 -38.28
N VAL A 395 -39.69 5.32 -38.57
CA VAL A 395 -38.31 4.80 -38.56
C VAL A 395 -37.31 5.48 -37.63
N GLY A 396 -36.87 4.80 -36.56
CA GLY A 396 -35.80 5.33 -35.72
C GLY A 396 -35.30 4.38 -34.64
N ASN A 397 -34.78 3.22 -35.05
CA ASN A 397 -33.98 2.35 -34.20
C ASN A 397 -32.67 3.09 -33.87
N ARG A 398 -32.55 3.75 -32.70
CA ARG A 398 -31.28 4.26 -32.17
C ARG A 398 -31.10 3.85 -30.72
N LYS A 399 -30.26 2.83 -30.58
CA LYS A 399 -29.54 2.47 -29.38
C LYS A 399 -28.42 3.51 -29.20
N THR A 400 -28.63 4.51 -28.35
CA THR A 400 -27.55 5.36 -27.83
C THR A 400 -27.44 5.11 -26.33
N THR A 401 -26.64 4.11 -25.97
CA THR A 401 -25.91 4.13 -24.70
C THR A 401 -24.87 5.23 -24.81
N GLU A 402 -25.32 6.45 -24.51
CA GLU A 402 -24.48 7.62 -24.33
C GLU A 402 -23.83 7.48 -22.95
N GLY A 403 -22.74 6.73 -22.92
CA GLY A 403 -21.84 6.65 -21.78
C GLY A 403 -21.17 8.01 -21.61
N ASN A 404 -21.36 8.58 -20.42
CA ASN A 404 -20.92 9.90 -20.02
C ASN A 404 -19.37 9.99 -20.04
N ASN A 405 -18.77 10.44 -21.16
CA ASN A 405 -17.33 10.64 -21.33
C ASN A 405 -16.84 11.89 -20.57
N ARG A 406 -16.88 11.84 -19.24
CA ARG A 406 -16.31 12.87 -18.36
C ARG A 406 -14.77 12.90 -18.40
N ALA A 407 -14.13 11.82 -18.84
CA ALA A 407 -12.68 11.69 -18.88
C ALA A 407 -12.04 12.49 -20.04
N GLU A 408 -12.66 12.51 -21.22
CA GLU A 408 -12.12 13.23 -22.39
C GLU A 408 -12.12 14.75 -22.17
N TYR A 409 -13.12 15.30 -21.48
CA TYR A 409 -13.17 16.74 -21.19
C TYR A 409 -12.06 17.22 -20.24
N ILE A 410 -11.50 16.33 -19.41
CA ILE A 410 -10.43 16.70 -18.47
C ILE A 410 -9.05 16.72 -19.16
N GLU A 411 -8.83 15.89 -20.18
CA GLU A 411 -7.59 15.95 -20.98
C GLU A 411 -7.54 17.19 -21.87
N GLU A 412 -8.66 17.59 -22.47
CA GLU A 412 -8.68 18.73 -23.40
C GLU A 412 -8.44 20.08 -22.71
N GLN A 413 -8.81 20.23 -21.43
CA GLN A 413 -8.49 21.42 -20.62
C GLN A 413 -7.03 21.49 -20.15
N LYS A 414 -6.26 20.40 -20.23
CA LYS A 414 -4.82 20.41 -19.89
C LYS A 414 -3.92 20.74 -21.08
N SER A 415 -4.47 20.81 -22.29
CA SER A 415 -3.73 21.11 -23.52
C SER A 415 -4.01 22.51 -24.08
N SER A 416 -4.69 23.38 -23.32
CA SER A 416 -4.83 24.81 -23.64
C SER A 416 -4.04 25.70 -22.69
#